data_AF-A0A6M0GFC7-F1
#
_entry.id   AF-A0A6M0GFC7-F1
#
_cell.length_a   1.000
_cell.length_b   1.000
_cell.length_c   1.000
_cell.angle_alpha   90.00
_cell.angle_beta   90.00
_cell.angle_gamma   90.00
#
_symmetry.space_group_name_H-M   'P 1'
#
loop_
_entity.id
_entity.type
_entity.pdbx_description
1 polymer ?
#
loop_
_entity_poly.entity_id
_entity_poly.type
_entity_poly.pdbx_seq_one_letter_code
_entity_poly.pdbx_strand_id
1 'polypeptide(L)'
;MIQIFGEYRENLSDDHEFLILGFSPSSIPIQQRWRNNGLSADFIADYLTTFLPLNEDKPGTQVRQAEVKSAVSYIANELLENAMKFHDETSSYPIQFGIYLLEDTVCTVVLQAINSVSPTTVDKFQAFVQELTTSDPEAWEFSSSAFFSN
;
A
#
# COMPACT_ATOMS: atom_id res chain seq x y z
N MET A 1 17.40 8.13 13.06
CA MET A 1 16.60 7.49 14.12
C MET A 1 15.30 7.02 13.47
N ILE A 2 14.86 5.79 13.75
CA ILE A 2 13.59 5.29 13.21
C ILE A 2 12.45 5.87 14.04
N GLN A 3 11.39 6.33 13.37
CA GLN A 3 10.18 6.84 14.01
C GLN A 3 8.99 6.06 13.48
N ILE A 4 8.17 5.54 14.40
CA ILE A 4 7.02 4.69 14.10
C ILE A 4 5.75 5.46 14.48
N PHE A 5 4.75 5.40 13.60
CA PHE A 5 3.43 6.01 13.81
C PHE A 5 2.36 4.93 13.71
N GLY A 6 1.44 4.89 14.68
CA GLY A 6 0.40 3.86 14.78
C GLY A 6 0.96 2.47 15.09
N GLU A 7 0.17 1.45 14.75
CA GLU A 7 0.58 0.05 14.88
C GLU A 7 1.45 -0.35 13.68
N TYR A 8 2.71 -0.68 13.94
CA TYR A 8 3.63 -1.19 12.94
C TYR A 8 4.03 -2.62 13.29
N ARG A 9 3.94 -3.53 12.32
CA ARG A 9 4.39 -4.91 12.49
C ARG A 9 5.85 -5.02 12.04
N GLU A 10 6.72 -5.29 13.00
CA GLU A 10 8.12 -5.66 12.76
C GLU A 10 8.23 -7.13 12.31
N ASN A 11 9.32 -7.48 11.62
CA ASN A 11 9.65 -8.86 11.23
C ASN A 11 8.59 -9.56 10.37
N LEU A 12 8.24 -8.98 9.22
CA LEU A 12 7.41 -9.63 8.18
C LEU A 12 8.15 -10.79 7.45
N SER A 13 9.22 -11.35 8.03
CA SER A 13 10.26 -12.14 7.35
C SER A 13 9.99 -13.66 7.23
N ASP A 14 10.48 -14.21 6.11
CA ASP A 14 10.75 -15.58 5.61
C ASP A 14 9.78 -16.74 5.84
N ASP A 15 9.01 -16.78 6.94
CA ASP A 15 8.13 -17.92 7.25
C ASP A 15 6.70 -17.74 6.66
N HIS A 16 6.46 -16.65 5.94
CA HIS A 16 5.16 -16.25 5.41
C HIS A 16 5.19 -16.09 3.89
N GLU A 17 4.05 -16.28 3.23
CA GLU A 17 3.93 -16.06 1.78
C GLU A 17 3.98 -14.56 1.48
N PHE A 18 4.89 -14.13 0.61
CA PHE A 18 5.04 -12.72 0.26
C PHE A 18 5.46 -12.50 -1.19
N LEU A 19 5.15 -11.31 -1.71
CA LEU A 19 5.62 -10.81 -3.00
C LEU A 19 6.06 -9.36 -2.85
N ILE A 20 7.26 -9.05 -3.38
CA ILE A 20 7.80 -7.68 -3.39
C ILE A 20 8.05 -7.25 -4.83
N LEU A 21 7.45 -6.13 -5.22
CA LEU A 21 7.71 -5.43 -6.48
C LEU A 21 8.69 -4.29 -6.24
N GLY A 22 9.75 -4.23 -7.05
CA GLY A 22 10.75 -3.16 -7.02
C GLY A 22 10.67 -2.28 -8.25
N PHE A 23 10.61 -0.97 -8.06
CA PHE A 23 10.61 0.03 -9.12
C PHE A 23 11.89 0.86 -9.04
N SER A 24 12.86 0.53 -9.91
CA SER A 24 14.16 1.22 -9.98
C SER A 24 13.99 2.69 -10.41
N PRO A 25 14.70 3.67 -9.87
CA PRO A 25 14.53 5.09 -10.23
C PRO A 25 15.01 5.48 -11.65
N SER A 26 15.29 4.50 -12.53
CA SER A 26 15.86 4.71 -13.87
C SER A 26 15.03 5.60 -14.82
N SER A 27 15.76 6.18 -15.77
CA SER A 27 15.50 7.19 -16.84
C SER A 27 14.14 7.30 -17.55
N ILE A 28 13.16 6.46 -17.24
CA ILE A 28 11.78 6.60 -17.72
C ILE A 28 11.04 7.51 -16.73
N PRO A 29 10.39 8.60 -17.17
CA PRO A 29 9.70 9.52 -16.26
C PRO A 29 8.73 8.77 -15.36
N ILE A 30 8.76 9.06 -14.06
CA ILE A 30 7.90 8.44 -13.04
C ILE A 30 6.41 8.53 -13.42
N GLN A 31 6.03 9.58 -14.15
CA GLN A 31 4.69 9.81 -14.70
C GLN A 31 4.24 8.73 -15.70
N GLN A 32 5.16 8.13 -16.47
CA GLN A 32 4.81 7.01 -17.34
C GLN A 32 4.54 5.72 -16.54
N ARG A 33 5.14 5.58 -15.35
CA ARG A 33 4.86 4.47 -14.44
C ARG A 33 3.57 4.65 -13.68
N TRP A 34 3.20 5.89 -13.34
CA TRP A 34 1.88 6.19 -12.76
C TRP A 34 0.74 5.59 -13.60
N ARG A 35 0.87 5.63 -14.93
CA ARG A 35 -0.12 5.03 -15.84
C ARG A 35 -0.28 3.52 -15.66
N ASN A 36 0.73 2.86 -15.09
CA ASN A 36 0.76 1.43 -14.82
C ASN A 36 0.52 1.11 -13.33
N ASN A 37 0.21 2.10 -12.47
CA ASN A 37 -0.09 1.85 -11.06
C ASN A 37 -1.31 0.94 -10.92
N GLY A 38 -2.39 1.25 -11.65
CA GLY A 38 -3.58 0.40 -11.69
C GLY A 38 -3.26 -1.03 -12.17
N LEU A 39 -2.41 -1.18 -13.19
CA LEU A 39 -1.97 -2.50 -13.66
C LEU A 39 -1.17 -3.26 -12.59
N SER A 40 -0.33 -2.56 -11.82
CA SER A 40 0.45 -3.16 -10.75
C SER A 40 -0.45 -3.57 -9.57
N ALA A 41 -1.41 -2.72 -9.21
CA ALA A 41 -2.39 -2.97 -8.16
C ALA A 41 -3.32 -4.14 -8.51
N ASP A 42 -3.82 -4.20 -9.74
CA ASP A 42 -4.63 -5.31 -10.24
C ASP A 42 -3.83 -6.62 -10.26
N PHE A 43 -2.57 -6.56 -10.71
CA PHE A 43 -1.68 -7.72 -10.66
C PHE A 43 -1.48 -8.24 -9.22
N ILE A 44 -1.24 -7.35 -8.25
CA ILE A 44 -1.10 -7.72 -6.84
C ILE A 44 -2.40 -8.34 -6.31
N ALA A 45 -3.55 -7.75 -6.64
CA ALA A 45 -4.84 -8.24 -6.20
C ALA A 45 -5.17 -9.62 -6.81
N ASP A 46 -4.90 -9.81 -8.09
CA ASP A 46 -5.03 -11.10 -8.77
C ASP A 46 -4.11 -12.15 -8.16
N TYR A 47 -2.84 -11.80 -7.92
CA TYR A 47 -1.89 -12.72 -7.29
C TYR A 47 -2.38 -13.15 -5.90
N LEU A 48 -2.88 -12.22 -5.09
CA LEU A 48 -3.45 -12.53 -3.78
C LEU A 48 -4.61 -13.54 -3.87
N THR A 49 -5.49 -13.43 -4.87
CA THR A 49 -6.64 -14.34 -4.98
C THR A 49 -6.24 -15.80 -5.14
N THR A 50 -5.01 -16.08 -5.63
CA THR A 50 -4.49 -17.46 -5.76
C THR A 50 -4.31 -18.16 -4.41
N PHE A 51 -4.15 -17.40 -3.33
CA PHE A 51 -4.04 -17.88 -1.96
C PHE A 51 -5.39 -17.94 -1.22
N LEU A 52 -6.46 -17.43 -1.82
CA LEU A 52 -7.80 -17.44 -1.22
C LEU A 52 -8.63 -18.59 -1.83
N PRO A 53 -8.75 -19.75 -1.15
CA PRO A 53 -9.37 -20.93 -1.73
C PRO A 53 -10.85 -20.69 -2.02
N LEU A 54 -11.25 -20.93 -3.27
CA LEU A 54 -12.64 -21.05 -3.66
C LEU A 54 -13.16 -22.40 -3.16
N ASN A 55 -14.00 -22.38 -2.13
CA ASN A 55 -14.68 -23.59 -1.65
C ASN A 55 -16.07 -23.65 -2.29
N GLU A 56 -16.25 -24.57 -3.24
CA GLU A 56 -17.51 -24.80 -3.97
C GLU A 56 -18.66 -25.22 -3.04
N ASP A 57 -18.35 -25.84 -1.89
CA ASP A 57 -19.32 -26.28 -0.90
C ASP A 57 -19.79 -25.15 0.03
N LYS A 58 -19.17 -23.96 -0.04
CA LYS A 58 -19.52 -22.79 0.76
C LYS A 58 -20.05 -21.66 -0.13
N PRO A 59 -21.38 -21.55 -0.33
CA PRO A 59 -21.96 -20.43 -1.05
C PRO A 59 -21.56 -19.12 -0.36
N GLY A 60 -20.87 -18.24 -1.09
CA GLY A 60 -20.37 -16.94 -0.59
C GLY A 60 -18.85 -16.76 -0.68
N THR A 61 -18.07 -17.82 -0.91
CA THR A 61 -16.61 -17.72 -1.07
C THR A 61 -16.18 -16.88 -2.26
N GLN A 62 -16.91 -16.98 -3.39
CA GLN A 62 -16.68 -16.13 -4.57
C GLN A 62 -16.92 -14.64 -4.28
N VAL A 63 -18.01 -14.31 -3.58
CA VAL A 63 -18.33 -12.92 -3.21
C VAL A 63 -17.24 -12.37 -2.29
N ARG A 64 -16.83 -13.15 -1.29
CA ARG A 64 -15.77 -12.76 -0.36
C ARG A 64 -14.43 -12.55 -1.06
N GLN A 65 -14.06 -13.43 -1.99
CA GLN A 65 -12.83 -13.27 -2.76
C GLN A 65 -12.88 -12.01 -3.63
N ALA A 66 -14.02 -11.71 -4.26
CA ALA A 66 -14.20 -10.49 -5.05
C ALA A 66 -14.11 -9.22 -4.18
N GLU A 67 -14.69 -9.22 -2.98
CA GLU A 67 -14.57 -8.13 -2.01
C GLU A 67 -13.10 -7.89 -1.62
N VAL A 68 -12.39 -8.95 -1.24
CA VAL A 68 -10.97 -8.86 -0.84
C VAL A 68 -10.11 -8.36 -2.00
N LYS A 69 -10.32 -8.91 -3.21
CA LYS A 69 -9.63 -8.46 -4.42
C LYS A 69 -9.86 -6.98 -4.68
N SER A 70 -11.11 -6.51 -4.61
CA SER A 70 -11.44 -5.10 -4.82
C SER A 70 -10.79 -4.19 -3.77
N ALA A 71 -10.83 -4.60 -2.50
CA ALA A 71 -10.21 -3.83 -1.41
C ALA A 71 -8.70 -3.73 -1.58
N VAL A 72 -8.04 -4.84 -1.95
CA VAL A 72 -6.59 -4.89 -2.15
C VAL A 72 -6.17 -4.11 -3.38
N SER A 73 -6.88 -4.20 -4.51
CA SER A 73 -6.58 -3.39 -5.69
C SER A 73 -6.71 -1.90 -5.36
N TYR A 74 -7.77 -1.49 -4.66
CA TYR A 74 -7.94 -0.10 -4.24
C TYR A 74 -6.79 0.38 -3.34
N ILE A 75 -6.52 -0.31 -2.23
CA ILE A 75 -5.48 0.11 -1.27
C ILE A 75 -4.09 0.09 -1.92
N ALA A 76 -3.78 -0.94 -2.73
CA ALA A 76 -2.52 -1.04 -3.42
C ALA A 76 -2.33 0.11 -4.43
N ASN A 77 -3.39 0.48 -5.16
CA ASN A 77 -3.33 1.60 -6.10
C ASN A 77 -3.03 2.92 -5.38
N GLU A 78 -3.76 3.24 -4.31
CA GLU A 78 -3.57 4.49 -3.55
C GLU A 78 -2.18 4.54 -2.90
N LEU A 79 -1.70 3.44 -2.34
CA LEU A 79 -0.36 3.36 -1.75
C LEU A 79 0.74 3.50 -2.81
N LEU A 80 0.61 2.84 -3.96
CA LEU A 80 1.57 2.97 -5.06
C LEU A 80 1.57 4.39 -5.64
N GLU A 81 0.39 5.00 -5.80
CA GLU A 81 0.27 6.38 -6.27
C GLU A 81 0.97 7.33 -5.30
N ASN A 82 0.71 7.22 -4.00
CA ASN A 82 1.37 8.05 -2.99
C ASN A 82 2.89 7.83 -2.97
N ALA A 83 3.34 6.57 -2.98
CA ALA A 83 4.76 6.24 -2.97
C ALA A 83 5.50 6.81 -4.19
N MET A 84 4.87 6.79 -5.37
CA MET A 84 5.42 7.36 -6.59
C MET A 84 5.34 8.88 -6.62
N LYS A 85 4.25 9.47 -6.09
CA LYS A 85 4.02 10.92 -6.09
C LYS A 85 4.96 11.68 -5.17
N PHE A 86 5.26 11.10 -4.03
CA PHE A 86 6.11 11.72 -3.01
C PHE A 86 7.55 11.20 -3.03
N HIS A 87 7.91 10.41 -4.04
CA HIS A 87 9.27 9.90 -4.18
C HIS A 87 10.28 11.03 -4.41
N ASP A 88 11.43 10.96 -3.74
CA ASP A 88 12.55 11.84 -4.04
C ASP A 88 13.22 11.46 -5.37
N GLU A 89 12.95 12.24 -6.42
CA GLU A 89 13.53 12.04 -7.76
C GLU A 89 15.06 12.12 -7.78
N THR A 90 15.70 12.73 -6.77
CA THR A 90 17.15 12.79 -6.65
C THR A 90 17.75 11.54 -5.99
N SER A 91 16.90 10.69 -5.43
CA SER A 91 17.29 9.46 -4.76
C SER A 91 17.54 8.32 -5.75
N SER A 92 18.57 7.53 -5.48
CA SER A 92 18.80 6.26 -6.18
C SER A 92 18.12 5.08 -5.50
N TYR A 93 17.42 5.32 -4.38
CA TYR A 93 16.70 4.28 -3.66
C TYR A 93 15.43 3.87 -4.41
N PRO A 94 15.19 2.58 -4.69
CA PRO A 94 14.01 2.15 -5.42
C PRO A 94 12.74 2.29 -4.58
N ILE A 95 11.61 2.46 -5.25
CA ILE A 95 10.31 2.26 -4.61
C ILE A 95 10.07 0.76 -4.50
N GLN A 96 9.60 0.29 -3.35
CA GLN A 96 9.22 -1.10 -3.13
C GLN A 96 7.77 -1.18 -2.71
N PHE A 97 7.08 -2.20 -3.22
CA PHE A 97 5.73 -2.54 -2.78
C PHE A 97 5.68 -4.01 -2.41
N GLY A 98 5.37 -4.30 -1.15
CA GLY A 98 5.26 -5.64 -0.61
C GLY A 98 3.82 -6.00 -0.29
N ILE A 99 3.46 -7.25 -0.58
CA ILE A 99 2.28 -7.91 -0.04
C ILE A 99 2.73 -9.12 0.77
N TYR A 100 2.21 -9.26 1.99
CA TYR A 100 2.52 -10.37 2.88
C TYR A 100 1.21 -11.00 3.36
N LEU A 101 1.14 -12.32 3.34
CA LEU A 101 0.04 -13.09 3.89
C LEU A 101 0.50 -13.74 5.19
N LEU A 102 -0.05 -13.26 6.30
CA LEU A 102 0.23 -13.81 7.62
C LEU A 102 -0.87 -14.80 7.97
N GLU A 103 -0.51 -16.08 8.03
CA GLU A 103 -1.41 -17.17 8.42
C GLU A 103 -1.15 -17.58 9.87
N ASP A 104 -1.78 -16.84 10.79
CA ASP A 104 -1.89 -17.25 12.19
C ASP A 104 -3.26 -17.95 12.40
N THR A 105 -4.14 -17.40 13.26
CA THR A 105 -5.53 -17.88 13.44
C THR A 105 -6.51 -17.27 12.44
N VAL A 106 -6.15 -16.15 11.82
CA VAL A 106 -6.93 -15.45 10.78
C VAL A 106 -5.94 -15.00 9.70
N CYS A 107 -6.27 -15.26 8.44
CA CYS A 107 -5.49 -14.77 7.29
C CYS A 107 -5.48 -13.24 7.31
N THR A 108 -4.30 -12.65 7.51
CA THR A 108 -4.10 -11.19 7.53
C THR A 108 -3.26 -10.79 6.32
N VAL A 109 -3.79 -9.88 5.50
CA VAL A 109 -3.08 -9.31 4.35
C VAL A 109 -2.42 -8.01 4.77
N VAL A 110 -1.10 -7.92 4.62
CA VAL A 110 -0.32 -6.71 4.87
C VAL A 110 0.16 -6.15 3.55
N LEU A 111 -0.19 -4.89 3.28
CA LEU A 111 0.31 -4.11 2.14
C LEU A 111 1.34 -3.10 2.65
N GLN A 112 2.50 -3.07 2.01
CA GLN A 112 3.63 -2.23 2.41
C GLN A 112 4.14 -1.46 1.21
N ALA A 113 4.29 -0.15 1.35
CA ALA A 113 4.99 0.69 0.37
C ALA A 113 6.22 1.32 1.05
N ILE A 114 7.35 1.30 0.35
CA ILE A 114 8.61 1.89 0.81
C ILE A 114 9.12 2.80 -0.31
N ASN A 115 9.36 4.05 -0.01
CA ASN A 115 9.96 5.03 -0.92
C ASN A 115 10.85 6.00 -0.13
N SER A 116 11.79 6.65 -0.83
CA SER A 116 12.49 7.82 -0.28
C SER A 116 11.66 9.08 -0.48
N VAL A 117 11.85 10.05 0.41
CA VAL A 117 11.24 11.40 0.35
C VAL A 117 12.33 12.44 0.59
N SER A 118 12.13 13.65 0.06
CA SER A 118 13.08 14.76 0.28
C SER A 118 13.17 15.09 1.78
N PRO A 119 14.38 15.37 2.32
CA PRO A 119 14.52 15.82 3.71
C PRO A 119 13.67 17.05 4.04
N THR A 120 13.37 17.91 3.06
CA THR A 120 12.57 19.13 3.25
C THR A 120 11.08 18.88 3.46
N THR A 121 10.58 17.69 3.13
CA THR A 121 9.15 17.33 3.26
C THR A 121 8.86 16.44 4.47
N VAL A 122 9.90 15.93 5.14
CA VAL A 122 9.78 14.98 6.27
C VAL A 122 8.89 15.52 7.38
N ASP A 123 9.14 16.73 7.88
CA ASP A 123 8.38 17.29 9.01
C ASP A 123 6.89 17.42 8.70
N LYS A 124 6.56 17.87 7.47
CA LYS A 124 5.17 18.00 7.01
C LYS A 124 4.50 16.64 6.88
N PHE A 125 5.21 15.65 6.34
CA PHE A 125 4.69 14.29 6.18
C PHE A 125 4.44 13.62 7.54
N GLN A 126 5.37 13.77 8.49
CA GLN A 126 5.21 13.24 9.84
C GLN A 126 4.03 13.87 10.58
N ALA A 127 3.85 15.19 10.47
CA ALA A 127 2.68 15.87 11.04
C ALA A 127 1.37 15.32 10.46
N PHE A 128 1.31 15.12 9.14
CA PHE A 128 0.14 14.54 8.46
C PHE A 128 -0.16 13.12 8.93
N VAL A 129 0.84 12.23 9.00
CA VAL A 129 0.66 10.85 9.48
C VAL A 129 0.21 10.83 10.95
N GLN A 130 0.72 11.76 11.77
CA GLN A 130 0.30 11.88 13.16
C GLN A 130 -1.16 12.35 13.28
N GLU A 131 -1.60 13.30 12.46
CA GLU A 131 -3.01 13.71 12.40
C GLU A 131 -3.90 12.54 11.97
N LEU A 132 -3.48 11.79 10.94
CA LEU A 132 -4.21 10.62 10.42
C LEU A 132 -4.39 9.52 11.48
N THR A 133 -3.37 9.26 12.29
CA THR A 133 -3.38 8.17 13.29
C THR A 133 -4.04 8.54 14.61
N THR A 134 -4.27 9.83 14.88
CA THR A 134 -4.83 10.32 16.15
C THR A 134 -6.26 10.85 16.04
N SER A 135 -6.75 11.01 14.81
CA SER A 135 -8.09 11.50 14.54
C SER A 135 -9.10 10.37 14.39
N ASP A 136 -10.38 10.68 14.64
CA ASP A 136 -11.50 9.76 14.42
C ASP A 136 -11.70 9.52 12.91
N PRO A 137 -11.66 8.28 12.40
CA PRO A 137 -11.87 7.96 10.99
C PRO A 137 -13.17 8.54 10.41
N GLU A 138 -14.24 8.64 11.20
CA GLU A 138 -15.52 9.21 10.74
C GLU A 138 -15.46 10.74 10.56
N ALA A 139 -14.50 11.42 11.19
CA ALA A 139 -14.31 12.86 11.05
C ALA A 139 -13.57 13.27 9.74
N TRP A 140 -12.95 12.32 9.03
CA TRP A 140 -12.07 12.60 7.87
C TRP A 140 -12.80 12.81 6.54
N GLU A 141 -13.95 12.15 6.31
CA GLU A 141 -14.72 12.34 5.06
C GLU A 141 -15.16 13.80 4.83
N PHE A 142 -15.28 14.59 5.90
CA PHE A 142 -15.63 16.01 5.80
C PHE A 142 -14.43 16.95 5.54
N SER A 143 -13.19 16.52 5.81
CA SER A 143 -11.99 17.36 5.74
C SER A 143 -11.18 17.19 4.44
N SER A 144 -11.23 16.01 3.80
CA SER A 144 -10.43 15.69 2.61
C SER A 144 -10.68 16.60 1.39
N SER A 145 -11.85 17.22 1.29
CA SER A 145 -12.16 18.23 0.26
C SER A 145 -11.30 19.51 0.35
N ALA A 146 -10.73 19.80 1.53
CA ALA A 146 -9.92 20.99 1.77
C ALA A 146 -8.41 20.79 1.49
N PHE A 147 -7.89 19.57 1.64
CA PHE A 147 -6.44 19.31 1.54
C PHE A 147 -5.92 19.10 0.10
N PHE A 148 -6.78 18.71 -0.85
CA PHE A 148 -6.40 18.54 -2.27
C PHE A 148 -6.69 19.77 -3.13
N SER A 149 -7.13 20.88 -2.52
CA SER A 149 -7.41 22.14 -3.20
C SER A 149 -6.25 23.13 -3.00
N ASN A 150 -5.15 22.94 -3.74
CA ASN A 150 -4.27 23.98 -4.31
C ASN A 150 -3.00 23.37 -4.91
#